data_AF-A0A251WLG8-F1
#
_entry.id   AF-A0A251WLG8-F1
#
_cell.length_a   1.000
_cell.length_b   1.000
_cell.length_c   1.000
_cell.angle_alpha   90.00
_cell.angle_beta   90.00
_cell.angle_gamma   90.00
#
_symmetry.space_group_name_H-M   'P 1'
#
loop_
_entity.id
_entity.type
_entity.pdbx_description
1 polymer ?
#
loop_
_entity_poly.entity_id
_entity_poly.type
_entity_poly.pdbx_seq_one_letter_code
_entity_poly.pdbx_strand_id
1 'polypeptide(L)'
;MPFFSRDNALQTTGEQILEKTWKTFPSLARNQVAMTWLVYDPPTFVNTGGALTPAEFWQRSVRGFSYRGVECIYPASVAKLFYLVAAHEWLQQNMVAGSAELDRALRDMIVDSSNDATSLVVDILTGTTSGPELPPAPFETWKQQRNIINRYFQSLQWEEFATINICQKTWGDGPYGRERAFYGENLANRNRLTSDATARLLHSIVGGVAVSADRSQQMMRLLARSLDPRELAADPENQVVGFIGGGLPPMAQIWSKAGWMSQARHDAAYVEIPGQLPFLLVIFTEGRENSANEELLPFITQQVVEQLPSLQS
;
A
#
# COMPACT_ATOMS: atom_id res chain seq x y z
N MET A 1 4.65 19.21 5.46
CA MET A 1 4.52 19.32 3.99
C MET A 1 4.69 17.92 3.41
N PRO A 2 4.10 17.56 2.25
CA PRO A 2 4.31 16.23 1.68
C PRO A 2 5.81 15.99 1.43
N PHE A 3 6.27 14.76 1.58
CA PHE A 3 7.67 14.39 1.43
C PHE A 3 8.26 14.51 0.01
N PHE A 4 7.43 14.81 -0.99
CA PHE A 4 7.83 14.96 -2.39
C PHE A 4 7.79 16.43 -2.82
N SER A 5 8.59 16.79 -3.82
CA SER A 5 8.54 18.12 -4.43
C SER A 5 7.29 18.27 -5.29
N ARG A 6 6.62 19.41 -5.16
CA ARG A 6 5.56 19.80 -6.09
C ARG A 6 6.18 20.27 -7.41
N ASP A 7 5.61 19.83 -8.51
CA ASP A 7 5.99 20.21 -9.87
C ASP A 7 4.76 20.67 -10.64
N ASN A 8 4.78 21.87 -11.23
CA ASN A 8 3.59 22.46 -11.84
C ASN A 8 3.06 21.65 -13.03
N ALA A 9 3.95 21.06 -13.83
CA ALA A 9 3.56 20.20 -14.94
C ALA A 9 2.86 18.96 -14.40
N LEU A 10 3.47 18.24 -13.45
CA LEU A 10 2.89 17.07 -12.82
C LEU A 10 1.54 17.37 -12.13
N GLN A 11 1.40 18.53 -11.49
CA GLN A 11 0.15 18.95 -10.85
C GLN A 11 -0.97 19.16 -11.89
N THR A 12 -0.67 19.93 -12.94
CA THR A 12 -1.62 20.18 -14.03
C THR A 12 -2.06 18.87 -14.69
N THR A 13 -1.10 17.98 -14.97
CA THR A 13 -1.37 16.67 -15.57
C THR A 13 -2.22 15.79 -14.64
N GLY A 14 -1.89 15.71 -13.35
CA GLY A 14 -2.66 14.95 -12.37
C GLY A 14 -4.13 15.41 -12.26
N GLU A 15 -4.36 16.74 -12.27
CA GLU A 15 -5.71 17.31 -12.29
C GLU A 15 -6.47 16.96 -13.58
N GLN A 16 -5.82 17.04 -14.74
CA GLN A 16 -6.43 16.67 -16.02
C GLN A 16 -6.82 15.18 -16.08
N ILE A 17 -5.98 14.30 -15.54
CA ILE A 17 -6.28 12.86 -15.42
C ILE A 17 -7.54 12.65 -14.58
N LEU A 18 -7.66 13.32 -13.44
CA LEU A 18 -8.84 13.21 -12.58
C LEU A 18 -10.10 13.78 -13.26
N GLU A 19 -10.00 14.93 -13.93
CA GLU A 19 -11.12 15.50 -14.69
C GLU A 19 -11.59 14.57 -15.83
N LYS A 20 -10.66 13.90 -16.52
CA LYS A 20 -11.02 12.88 -17.52
C LYS A 20 -11.62 11.64 -16.86
N THR A 21 -11.14 11.25 -15.69
CA THR A 21 -11.70 10.14 -14.90
C THR A 21 -13.15 10.41 -14.53
N TRP A 22 -13.49 11.59 -14.01
CA TRP A 22 -14.88 11.94 -13.68
C TRP A 22 -15.78 12.07 -14.90
N LYS A 23 -15.24 12.44 -16.07
CA LYS A 23 -16.00 12.42 -17.33
C LYS A 23 -16.33 11.00 -17.78
N THR A 24 -15.39 10.06 -17.63
CA THR A 24 -15.59 8.65 -18.00
C THR A 24 -16.47 7.91 -16.98
N PHE A 25 -16.28 8.19 -15.69
CA PHE A 25 -16.99 7.56 -14.57
C PHE A 25 -17.80 8.61 -13.78
N PRO A 26 -18.95 9.08 -14.31
CA PRO A 26 -19.71 10.16 -13.71
C PRO A 26 -20.34 9.81 -12.35
N SER A 27 -20.43 8.53 -11.98
CA SER A 27 -20.88 8.08 -10.66
C SER A 27 -19.80 8.15 -9.58
N LEU A 28 -18.52 8.29 -9.95
CA LEU A 28 -17.43 8.49 -9.00
C LEU A 28 -17.49 9.91 -8.44
N ALA A 29 -17.91 10.06 -7.19
CA ALA A 29 -17.87 11.36 -6.54
C ALA A 29 -16.42 11.80 -6.29
N ARG A 30 -16.16 13.12 -6.31
CA ARG A 30 -14.82 13.69 -6.08
C ARG A 30 -14.21 13.26 -4.73
N ASN A 31 -15.04 13.10 -3.71
CA ASN A 31 -14.62 12.63 -2.37
C ASN A 31 -14.53 11.09 -2.25
N GLN A 32 -14.76 10.34 -3.32
CA GLN A 32 -14.64 8.88 -3.34
C GLN A 32 -13.35 8.39 -3.99
N VAL A 33 -12.44 9.29 -4.37
CA VAL A 33 -11.11 8.95 -4.88
C VAL A 33 -10.04 9.75 -4.16
N ALA A 34 -8.93 9.09 -3.83
CA ALA A 34 -7.69 9.72 -3.42
C ALA A 34 -6.55 9.13 -4.26
N MET A 35 -5.63 9.97 -4.70
CA MET A 35 -4.56 9.58 -5.60
C MET A 35 -3.25 10.24 -5.17
N THR A 36 -2.19 9.46 -5.05
CA THR A 36 -0.82 9.96 -4.88
C THR A 36 0.04 9.36 -5.98
N TRP A 37 0.76 10.21 -6.71
CA TRP A 37 1.57 9.82 -7.85
C TRP A 37 2.96 10.44 -7.75
N LEU A 38 3.99 9.61 -7.77
CA LEU A 38 5.39 10.04 -7.76
C LEU A 38 6.05 9.69 -9.09
N VAL A 39 6.91 10.56 -9.60
CA VAL A 39 7.68 10.35 -10.83
C VAL A 39 9.16 10.49 -10.53
N TYR A 40 9.95 9.52 -10.97
CA TYR A 40 11.39 9.44 -10.68
C TYR A 40 12.21 9.93 -11.87
N ASP A 41 12.87 11.07 -11.70
CA ASP A 41 13.71 11.65 -12.75
C ASP A 41 15.08 10.94 -12.85
N PRO A 42 15.69 10.90 -14.06
CA PRO A 42 17.03 10.37 -14.23
C PRO A 42 18.08 11.27 -13.52
N PRO A 43 19.15 10.68 -12.95
CA PRO A 43 19.37 9.24 -12.81
C PRO A 43 18.44 8.62 -11.76
N THR A 44 17.71 7.58 -12.16
CA THR A 44 16.80 6.84 -11.27
C THR A 44 17.58 6.31 -10.07
N PHE A 45 17.09 6.64 -8.87
CA PHE A 45 17.77 6.32 -7.62
C PHE A 45 17.01 5.31 -6.75
N VAL A 46 15.87 4.85 -7.24
CA VAL A 46 15.04 3.82 -6.64
C VAL A 46 15.23 2.49 -7.37
N ASN A 47 14.86 1.39 -6.72
CA ASN A 47 15.01 0.01 -7.21
C ASN A 47 16.46 -0.35 -7.60
N THR A 48 17.44 0.24 -6.91
CA THR A 48 18.88 0.07 -7.18
C THR A 48 19.56 -1.03 -6.36
N GLY A 49 18.78 -1.92 -5.73
CA GLY A 49 19.32 -2.92 -4.81
C GLY A 49 19.82 -2.36 -3.48
N GLY A 50 19.46 -1.12 -3.14
CA GLY A 50 19.94 -0.43 -1.93
C GLY A 50 21.34 0.18 -2.10
N ALA A 51 21.63 0.74 -3.28
CA ALA A 51 22.90 1.38 -3.58
C ALA A 51 23.15 2.68 -2.78
N LEU A 52 22.10 3.26 -2.19
CA LEU A 52 22.18 4.48 -1.38
C LEU A 52 22.01 4.15 0.10
N THR A 53 22.74 4.87 0.95
CA THR A 53 22.44 4.88 2.38
C THR A 53 21.08 5.56 2.63
N PRO A 54 20.40 5.28 3.76
CA PRO A 54 19.16 5.97 4.11
C PRO A 54 19.29 7.50 4.12
N ALA A 55 20.42 8.03 4.61
CA ALA A 55 20.65 9.47 4.66
C ALA A 55 20.75 10.09 3.26
N GLU A 56 21.50 9.46 2.35
CA GLU A 56 21.61 9.92 0.96
C GLU A 56 20.29 9.80 0.21
N PHE A 57 19.54 8.72 0.45
CA PHE A 57 18.23 8.52 -0.16
C PHE A 57 17.25 9.62 0.20
N TRP A 58 17.12 9.94 1.49
CA TRP A 58 16.16 10.94 1.96
C TRP A 58 16.55 12.40 1.66
N GLN A 59 17.79 12.64 1.22
CA GLN A 59 18.21 13.94 0.68
C GLN A 59 17.80 14.12 -0.79
N ARG A 60 17.48 13.04 -1.51
CA ARG A 60 17.00 13.12 -2.88
C ARG A 60 15.53 13.50 -2.89
N SER A 61 15.17 14.44 -3.77
CA SER A 61 13.76 14.77 -3.99
C SER A 61 13.17 13.89 -5.09
N VAL A 62 11.88 13.64 -4.99
CA VAL A 62 11.04 13.01 -6.00
C VAL A 62 9.90 13.97 -6.34
N ARG A 63 9.54 14.10 -7.62
CA ARG A 63 8.37 14.90 -8.01
C ARG A 63 7.10 14.14 -7.65
N GLY A 64 6.10 14.84 -7.13
CA GLY A 64 4.84 14.20 -6.77
C GLY A 64 3.59 15.06 -6.97
N PHE A 65 2.49 14.34 -7.18
CA PHE A 65 1.12 14.81 -7.20
C PHE A 65 0.33 14.12 -6.10
N SER A 66 -0.60 14.86 -5.49
CA SER A 66 -1.50 14.31 -4.48
C SER A 66 -2.86 14.99 -4.55
N TYR A 67 -3.90 14.17 -4.68
CA TYR A 67 -5.29 14.55 -4.60
C TYR A 67 -5.93 13.82 -3.42
N ARG A 68 -6.41 14.57 -2.43
CA ARG A 68 -6.96 14.02 -1.18
C ARG A 68 -5.99 13.07 -0.47
N GLY A 69 -4.67 13.24 -0.65
CA GLY A 69 -3.70 12.25 -0.21
C GLY A 69 -3.54 12.09 1.29
N VAL A 70 -4.08 13.02 2.07
CA VAL A 70 -4.11 12.98 3.55
C VAL A 70 -5.40 12.41 4.13
N GLU A 71 -6.38 12.06 3.29
CA GLU A 71 -7.67 11.55 3.73
C GLU A 71 -7.55 10.12 4.27
N CYS A 72 -8.06 9.90 5.50
CA CYS A 72 -7.98 8.59 6.16
C CYS A 72 -9.09 7.65 5.71
N ILE A 73 -8.76 6.77 4.76
CA ILE A 73 -9.65 5.79 4.12
C ILE A 73 -9.40 4.40 4.70
N TYR A 74 -10.44 3.55 4.73
CA TYR A 74 -10.26 2.14 5.11
C TYR A 74 -9.48 1.41 4.00
N PRO A 75 -8.29 0.84 4.28
CA PRO A 75 -7.35 0.45 3.23
C PRO A 75 -7.54 -0.95 2.65
N ALA A 76 -8.50 -1.74 3.15
CA ALA A 76 -8.60 -3.17 2.86
C ALA A 76 -7.21 -3.86 2.96
N SER A 77 -6.83 -4.65 1.97
CA SER A 77 -5.56 -5.40 1.97
C SER A 77 -4.31 -4.56 1.68
N VAL A 78 -4.41 -3.25 1.40
CA VAL A 78 -3.23 -2.37 1.32
C VAL A 78 -2.53 -2.25 2.68
N ALA A 79 -3.27 -2.44 3.79
CA ALA A 79 -2.70 -2.51 5.14
C ALA A 79 -1.58 -3.57 5.27
N LYS A 80 -1.60 -4.60 4.43
CA LYS A 80 -0.60 -5.69 4.46
C LYS A 80 0.80 -5.21 4.08
N LEU A 81 0.94 -4.09 3.35
CA LEU A 81 2.23 -3.44 3.12
C LEU A 81 2.88 -2.99 4.43
N PHE A 82 2.09 -2.42 5.35
CA PHE A 82 2.57 -1.96 6.64
C PHE A 82 2.95 -3.15 7.54
N TYR A 83 2.16 -4.22 7.52
CA TYR A 83 2.50 -5.46 8.22
C TYR A 83 3.77 -6.12 7.67
N LEU A 84 3.97 -6.10 6.36
CA LEU A 84 5.20 -6.59 5.73
C LEU A 84 6.43 -5.83 6.23
N VAL A 85 6.40 -4.49 6.19
CA VAL A 85 7.53 -3.68 6.67
C VAL A 85 7.79 -3.91 8.16
N ALA A 86 6.75 -3.92 9.00
CA ALA A 86 6.90 -4.19 10.43
C ALA A 86 7.49 -5.58 10.70
N ALA A 87 7.10 -6.61 9.94
CA ALA A 87 7.67 -7.95 10.07
C ALA A 87 9.15 -8.01 9.68
N HIS A 88 9.54 -7.36 8.60
CA HIS A 88 10.94 -7.28 8.21
C HIS A 88 11.78 -6.49 9.22
N GLU A 89 11.23 -5.43 9.82
CA GLU A 89 11.90 -4.72 10.92
C GLU A 89 12.06 -5.63 12.15
N TRP A 90 11.01 -6.35 12.56
CA TRP A 90 11.08 -7.20 13.76
C TRP A 90 12.08 -8.35 13.54
N LEU A 91 12.16 -8.88 12.33
CA LEU A 91 13.17 -9.86 11.94
C LEU A 91 14.58 -9.27 11.91
N GLN A 92 14.75 -8.03 11.45
CA GLN A 92 16.04 -7.33 11.43
C GLN A 92 16.56 -7.08 12.85
N GLN A 93 15.67 -6.70 13.77
CA GLN A 93 16.01 -6.38 15.16
C GLN A 93 16.03 -7.61 16.09
N ASN A 94 15.79 -8.82 15.56
CA ASN A 94 15.61 -10.05 16.34
C ASN A 94 14.50 -9.96 17.41
N MET A 95 13.49 -9.12 17.17
CA MET A 95 12.27 -9.07 18.01
C MET A 95 11.36 -10.27 17.76
N VAL A 96 11.46 -10.89 16.57
CA VAL A 96 10.84 -12.17 16.24
C VAL A 96 11.86 -13.07 15.56
N ALA A 97 11.79 -14.37 15.81
CA ALA A 97 12.63 -15.34 15.13
C ALA A 97 12.09 -15.63 13.73
N GLY A 98 12.99 -15.76 12.76
CA GLY A 98 12.64 -16.30 11.44
C GLY A 98 12.19 -17.75 11.54
N SER A 99 11.20 -18.13 10.74
CA SER A 99 10.73 -19.50 10.62
C SER A 99 10.12 -19.73 9.24
N ALA A 100 10.15 -20.98 8.76
CA ALA A 100 9.53 -21.33 7.49
C ALA A 100 8.02 -20.99 7.46
N GLU A 101 7.34 -21.04 8.61
CA GLU A 101 5.92 -20.70 8.71
C GLU A 101 5.68 -19.19 8.64
N LEU A 102 6.54 -18.37 9.24
CA LEU A 102 6.47 -16.92 9.07
C LEU A 102 6.77 -16.53 7.62
N ASP A 103 7.76 -17.15 6.98
CA ASP A 103 8.10 -16.89 5.58
C ASP A 103 6.92 -17.26 4.65
N ARG A 104 6.29 -18.41 4.89
CA ARG A 104 5.06 -18.82 4.18
C ARG A 104 3.92 -17.83 4.42
N ALA A 105 3.70 -17.42 5.67
CA ALA A 105 2.63 -16.47 6.00
C ALA A 105 2.86 -15.10 5.36
N LEU A 106 4.10 -14.59 5.32
CA LEU A 106 4.43 -13.33 4.63
C LEU A 106 4.19 -13.43 3.12
N ARG A 107 4.56 -14.56 2.50
CA ARG A 107 4.26 -14.84 1.09
C ARG A 107 2.76 -14.84 0.84
N ASP A 108 2.01 -15.68 1.53
CA ASP A 108 0.56 -15.84 1.32
C ASP A 108 -0.20 -14.55 1.66
N MET A 109 0.29 -13.74 2.62
CA MET A 109 -0.26 -12.42 2.96
C MET A 109 -0.12 -11.41 1.81
N ILE A 110 0.98 -11.45 1.05
CA ILE A 110 1.29 -10.44 0.04
C ILE A 110 0.93 -10.89 -1.37
N VAL A 111 1.26 -12.13 -1.74
CA VAL A 111 1.05 -12.71 -3.06
C VAL A 111 -0.42 -13.11 -3.23
N ASP A 112 -0.94 -13.93 -2.32
CA ASP A 112 -2.30 -14.46 -2.40
C ASP A 112 -3.30 -13.60 -1.61
N SER A 113 -2.81 -12.54 -0.96
CA SER A 113 -3.61 -11.62 -0.14
C SER A 113 -4.45 -12.34 0.93
N SER A 114 -3.94 -13.43 1.51
CA SER A 114 -4.63 -14.26 2.51
C SER A 114 -4.90 -13.51 3.82
N ASN A 115 -6.14 -13.56 4.31
CA ASN A 115 -6.53 -12.97 5.61
C ASN A 115 -6.08 -13.83 6.80
N ASP A 116 -6.01 -15.14 6.63
CA ASP A 116 -5.53 -16.05 7.68
C ASP A 116 -4.03 -15.88 7.89
N ALA A 117 -3.27 -15.80 6.80
CA ALA A 117 -1.84 -15.50 6.86
C ALA A 117 -1.58 -14.13 7.50
N THR A 118 -2.37 -13.12 7.12
CA THR A 118 -2.31 -11.79 7.74
C THR A 118 -2.60 -11.87 9.24
N SER A 119 -3.59 -12.66 9.64
CA SER A 119 -3.98 -12.83 11.03
C SER A 119 -2.85 -13.41 11.88
N LEU A 120 -2.14 -14.42 11.36
CA LEU A 120 -0.97 -15.01 12.02
C LEU A 120 0.17 -13.99 12.11
N VAL A 121 0.47 -13.26 11.03
CA VAL A 121 1.52 -12.23 11.03
C VAL A 121 1.24 -11.17 12.10
N VAL A 122 0.02 -10.62 12.16
CA VAL A 122 -0.32 -9.61 13.18
C VAL A 122 -0.21 -10.20 14.59
N ASP A 123 -0.60 -11.46 14.80
CA ASP A 123 -0.44 -12.11 16.10
C ASP A 123 1.03 -12.25 16.51
N ILE A 124 1.92 -12.64 15.59
CA ILE A 124 3.37 -12.71 15.80
C ILE A 124 3.95 -11.33 16.14
N LEU A 125 3.59 -10.29 15.37
CA LEU A 125 4.14 -8.94 15.56
C LEU A 125 3.72 -8.29 16.89
N THR A 126 2.52 -8.63 17.34
CA THR A 126 1.89 -7.99 18.50
C THR A 126 1.99 -8.83 19.77
N GLY A 127 2.34 -10.12 19.67
CA GLY A 127 2.28 -11.04 20.81
C GLY A 127 0.86 -11.23 21.36
N THR A 128 -0.15 -11.03 20.54
CA THR A 128 -1.56 -11.16 20.92
C THR A 128 -2.27 -12.15 20.01
N THR A 129 -3.43 -12.67 20.43
CA THR A 129 -4.26 -13.58 19.62
C THR A 129 -5.72 -13.15 19.64
N SER A 130 -6.46 -13.54 18.61
CA SER A 130 -7.93 -13.46 18.61
C SER A 130 -8.53 -14.46 19.62
N GLY A 131 -9.83 -14.34 19.89
CA GLY A 131 -10.55 -15.26 20.78
C GLY A 131 -11.73 -14.60 21.48
N PRO A 132 -12.34 -15.29 22.47
CA PRO A 132 -13.43 -14.73 23.28
C PRO A 132 -13.05 -13.40 23.92
N GLU A 133 -14.06 -12.61 24.26
CA GLU A 133 -13.90 -11.36 25.00
C GLU A 133 -13.06 -11.56 26.26
N LEU A 134 -12.30 -10.53 26.62
CA LEU A 134 -11.42 -10.54 27.77
C LEU A 134 -12.03 -9.68 28.89
N PRO A 135 -11.81 -10.03 30.18
CA PRO A 135 -12.12 -9.13 31.28
C PRO A 135 -11.36 -7.79 31.13
N PRO A 136 -11.83 -6.69 31.77
CA PRO A 136 -11.31 -5.35 31.51
C PRO A 136 -9.79 -5.20 31.61
N ALA A 137 -9.14 -5.69 32.68
CA ALA A 137 -7.70 -5.51 32.87
C ALA A 137 -6.83 -6.29 31.85
N PRO A 138 -7.07 -7.61 31.60
CA PRO A 138 -6.42 -8.32 30.50
C PRO A 138 -6.70 -7.69 29.13
N PHE A 139 -7.90 -7.14 28.91
CA PHE A 139 -8.24 -6.50 27.65
C PHE A 139 -7.41 -5.24 27.42
N GLU A 140 -7.23 -4.38 28.41
CA GLU A 140 -6.37 -3.20 28.27
C GLU A 140 -4.91 -3.56 27.94
N THR A 141 -4.38 -4.62 28.57
CA THR A 141 -3.04 -5.13 28.24
C THR A 141 -2.97 -5.62 26.80
N TRP A 142 -3.99 -6.38 26.36
CA TRP A 142 -4.10 -6.84 24.98
C TRP A 142 -4.19 -5.67 23.99
N LYS A 143 -4.96 -4.61 24.28
CA LYS A 143 -5.07 -3.40 23.44
C LYS A 143 -3.73 -2.68 23.30
N GLN A 144 -2.98 -2.57 24.40
CA GLN A 144 -1.65 -1.97 24.38
C GLN A 144 -0.72 -2.75 23.47
N GLN A 145 -0.70 -4.08 23.58
CA GLN A 145 0.14 -4.93 22.74
C GLN A 145 -0.29 -4.89 21.26
N ARG A 146 -1.59 -4.97 20.98
CA ARG A 146 -2.12 -4.88 19.61
C ARG A 146 -1.76 -3.56 18.91
N ASN A 147 -1.61 -2.47 19.67
CA ASN A 147 -1.19 -1.15 19.17
C ASN A 147 0.33 -0.99 18.93
N ILE A 148 1.17 -2.02 19.13
CA ILE A 148 2.62 -1.89 18.95
C ILE A 148 3.02 -1.47 17.53
N ILE A 149 2.27 -1.93 16.52
CA ILE A 149 2.51 -1.61 15.11
C ILE A 149 2.27 -0.12 14.84
N ASN A 150 1.20 0.46 15.41
CA ASN A 150 0.98 1.91 15.37
C ASN A 150 2.14 2.67 16.00
N ARG A 151 2.59 2.25 17.20
CA ARG A 151 3.70 2.91 17.90
C ARG A 151 4.99 2.85 17.08
N TYR A 152 5.26 1.74 16.41
CA TYR A 152 6.39 1.63 15.50
C TYR A 152 6.35 2.69 14.39
N PHE A 153 5.26 2.76 13.63
CA PHE A 153 5.16 3.74 12.54
C PHE A 153 5.17 5.19 13.05
N GLN A 154 4.56 5.48 14.20
CA GLN A 154 4.64 6.80 14.82
C GLN A 154 6.07 7.15 15.27
N SER A 155 6.86 6.17 15.70
CA SER A 155 8.25 6.39 16.13
C SER A 155 9.18 6.82 14.99
N LEU A 156 8.79 6.56 13.72
CA LEU A 156 9.53 7.05 12.54
C LEU A 156 9.39 8.56 12.33
N GLN A 157 8.42 9.20 13.01
CA GLN A 157 8.17 10.65 12.97
C GLN A 157 7.96 11.22 11.56
N TRP A 158 7.44 10.42 10.62
CA TRP A 158 7.02 10.91 9.32
C TRP A 158 5.63 11.53 9.43
N GLU A 159 5.48 12.76 8.92
CA GLU A 159 4.23 13.51 8.99
C GLU A 159 3.07 12.73 8.36
N GLU A 160 3.32 12.01 7.28
CA GLU A 160 2.31 11.20 6.58
C GLU A 160 1.74 10.07 7.44
N PHE A 161 2.49 9.62 8.46
CA PHE A 161 2.05 8.55 9.36
C PHE A 161 1.27 9.06 10.57
N ALA A 162 1.20 10.38 10.79
CA ALA A 162 0.60 10.95 12.00
C ALA A 162 -0.86 10.51 12.25
N THR A 163 -1.65 10.30 11.19
CA THR A 163 -3.09 10.03 11.27
C THR A 163 -3.49 8.59 10.94
N ILE A 164 -2.53 7.71 10.63
CA ILE A 164 -2.83 6.32 10.26
C ILE A 164 -3.22 5.48 11.47
N ASN A 165 -3.96 4.40 11.20
CA ASN A 165 -4.25 3.35 12.16
C ASN A 165 -4.08 1.98 11.51
N ILE A 166 -3.19 1.16 12.05
CA ILE A 166 -2.82 -0.18 11.58
C ILE A 166 -2.67 -1.09 12.80
N CYS A 167 -3.81 -1.40 13.43
CA CYS A 167 -3.87 -2.26 14.62
C CYS A 167 -4.89 -3.40 14.50
N GLN A 168 -5.53 -3.56 13.33
CA GLN A 168 -6.54 -4.59 13.10
C GLN A 168 -6.08 -5.62 12.09
N LYS A 169 -6.43 -6.88 12.31
CA LYS A 169 -6.34 -7.91 11.27
C LYS A 169 -7.22 -7.58 10.07
N THR A 170 -6.95 -8.22 8.94
CA THR A 170 -7.86 -8.22 7.79
C THR A 170 -8.79 -9.42 7.87
N TRP A 171 -10.03 -9.26 7.42
CA TRP A 171 -11.10 -10.25 7.62
C TRP A 171 -11.83 -10.54 6.32
N GLY A 172 -12.32 -11.78 6.18
CA GLY A 172 -13.32 -12.13 5.17
C GLY A 172 -14.71 -11.64 5.60
N ASP A 173 -15.25 -12.22 6.68
CA ASP A 173 -16.57 -11.88 7.21
C ASP A 173 -16.56 -10.69 8.18
N GLY A 174 -15.52 -10.62 9.02
CA GLY A 174 -15.35 -9.56 10.00
C GLY A 174 -14.69 -10.05 11.30
N PRO A 175 -14.41 -9.14 12.23
CA PRO A 175 -13.83 -9.48 13.53
C PRO A 175 -14.88 -10.12 14.46
N TYR A 176 -14.43 -11.04 15.32
CA TYR A 176 -15.23 -11.70 16.36
C TYR A 176 -14.57 -11.59 17.75
N GLY A 177 -15.38 -11.72 18.81
CA GLY A 177 -14.92 -11.72 20.19
C GLY A 177 -14.12 -10.47 20.55
N ARG A 178 -12.93 -10.63 21.16
CA ARG A 178 -12.09 -9.50 21.58
C ARG A 178 -11.65 -8.59 20.44
N GLU A 179 -11.54 -9.11 19.21
CA GLU A 179 -11.24 -8.31 18.03
C GLU A 179 -12.42 -7.37 17.71
N ARG A 180 -13.66 -7.88 17.79
CA ARG A 180 -14.87 -7.07 17.59
C ARG A 180 -15.03 -6.01 18.66
N ALA A 181 -14.73 -6.36 19.91
CA ALA A 181 -14.72 -5.43 21.03
C ALA A 181 -13.66 -4.33 20.81
N PHE A 182 -12.48 -4.67 20.29
CA PHE A 182 -11.41 -3.71 20.04
C PHE A 182 -11.65 -2.82 18.82
N TYR A 183 -12.33 -3.33 17.78
CA TYR A 183 -12.81 -2.53 16.66
C TYR A 183 -13.71 -1.37 17.13
N GLY A 184 -14.44 -1.57 18.23
CA GLY A 184 -15.43 -0.65 18.78
C GLY A 184 -16.76 -0.72 18.05
N GLU A 185 -17.85 -0.34 18.72
CA GLU A 185 -19.23 -0.46 18.20
C GLU A 185 -19.38 0.16 16.81
N ASN A 186 -18.83 1.37 16.62
CA ASN A 186 -18.86 2.15 15.38
C ASN A 186 -17.64 1.94 14.48
N LEU A 187 -16.88 0.85 14.66
CA LEU A 187 -15.64 0.57 13.94
C LEU A 187 -14.61 1.71 14.09
N ALA A 188 -14.64 2.42 15.22
CA ALA A 188 -13.81 3.59 15.47
C ALA A 188 -12.32 3.28 15.37
N ASN A 189 -11.94 2.04 15.69
CA ASN A 189 -10.57 1.58 15.68
C ASN A 189 -10.22 0.73 14.44
N ARG A 190 -11.03 0.81 13.37
CA ARG A 190 -10.73 0.16 12.10
C ARG A 190 -9.39 0.65 11.52
N ASN A 191 -8.73 -0.19 10.72
CA ASN A 191 -7.57 0.27 9.98
C ASN A 191 -7.91 1.49 9.10
N ARG A 192 -7.00 2.46 9.06
CA ARG A 192 -7.09 3.68 8.25
C ARG A 192 -5.71 4.01 7.71
N LEU A 193 -5.62 4.22 6.40
CA LEU A 193 -4.44 4.73 5.74
C LEU A 193 -4.81 5.93 4.89
N THR A 194 -3.79 6.66 4.46
CA THR A 194 -3.89 7.70 3.45
C THR A 194 -3.09 7.27 2.22
N SER A 195 -3.37 7.81 1.02
CA SER A 195 -2.55 7.48 -0.14
C SER A 195 -1.13 8.05 -0.02
N ASP A 196 -0.93 9.18 0.67
CA ASP A 196 0.40 9.74 0.91
C ASP A 196 1.23 8.87 1.87
N ALA A 197 0.63 8.34 2.95
CA ALA A 197 1.30 7.39 3.85
C ALA A 197 1.70 6.11 3.10
N THR A 198 0.78 5.57 2.30
CA THR A 198 1.04 4.36 1.51
C THR A 198 2.16 4.60 0.49
N ALA A 199 2.16 5.76 -0.18
CA ALA A 199 3.20 6.15 -1.11
C ALA A 199 4.55 6.33 -0.42
N ARG A 200 4.58 6.98 0.76
CA ARG A 200 5.78 7.16 1.58
C ARG A 200 6.40 5.82 1.98
N LEU A 201 5.57 4.87 2.43
CA LEU A 201 6.02 3.53 2.78
C LEU A 201 6.56 2.78 1.56
N LEU A 202 5.82 2.75 0.46
CA LEU A 202 6.24 2.01 -0.74
C LEU A 202 7.50 2.65 -1.36
N HIS A 203 7.63 3.97 -1.32
CA HIS A 203 8.83 4.69 -1.75
C HIS A 203 10.07 4.28 -0.93
N SER A 204 9.95 4.07 0.39
CA SER A 204 11.09 3.59 1.19
C SER A 204 11.45 2.13 0.88
N ILE A 205 10.46 1.27 0.56
CA ILE A 205 10.69 -0.12 0.14
C ILE A 205 11.49 -0.14 -1.16
N VAL A 206 10.98 0.53 -2.20
CA VAL A 206 11.61 0.58 -3.53
C VAL A 206 12.94 1.31 -3.47
N GLY A 207 13.07 2.31 -2.59
CA GLY A 207 14.33 3.00 -2.30
C GLY A 207 15.42 2.13 -1.67
N GLY A 208 15.07 0.94 -1.17
CA GLY A 208 16.04 0.06 -0.50
C GLY A 208 16.32 0.44 0.96
N VAL A 209 15.50 1.29 1.58
CA VAL A 209 15.78 1.93 2.87
C VAL A 209 14.68 1.75 3.94
N ALA A 210 13.64 0.96 3.65
CA ALA A 210 12.53 0.74 4.59
C ALA A 210 12.96 0.07 5.91
N VAL A 211 13.96 -0.82 5.84
CA VAL A 211 14.55 -1.54 6.98
C VAL A 211 16.06 -1.69 6.74
N SER A 212 16.41 -2.35 5.64
CA SER A 212 17.76 -2.49 5.11
C SER A 212 17.66 -2.84 3.62
N ALA A 213 18.78 -2.71 2.89
CA ALA A 213 18.82 -3.05 1.47
C ALA A 213 18.32 -4.49 1.20
N ASP A 214 18.83 -5.47 1.95
CA ASP A 214 18.45 -6.88 1.80
C ASP A 214 16.97 -7.13 2.13
N ARG A 215 16.47 -6.56 3.22
CA ARG A 215 15.05 -6.69 3.62
C ARG A 215 14.12 -6.01 2.61
N SER A 216 14.48 -4.84 2.11
CA SER A 216 13.75 -4.17 1.03
C SER A 216 13.69 -5.03 -0.24
N GLN A 217 14.79 -5.68 -0.61
CA GLN A 217 14.80 -6.59 -1.76
C GLN A 217 13.94 -7.85 -1.54
N GLN A 218 13.90 -8.39 -0.32
CA GLN A 218 12.95 -9.46 0.04
C GLN A 218 11.49 -9.00 -0.15
N MET A 219 11.15 -7.80 0.32
CA MET A 219 9.81 -7.21 0.15
C MET A 219 9.49 -7.00 -1.33
N MET A 220 10.41 -6.44 -2.11
CA MET A 220 10.23 -6.25 -3.55
C MET A 220 9.94 -7.57 -4.26
N ARG A 221 10.63 -8.67 -3.93
CA ARG A 221 10.34 -9.99 -4.53
C ARG A 221 8.89 -10.46 -4.30
N LEU A 222 8.33 -10.19 -3.12
CA LEU A 222 6.93 -10.55 -2.81
C LEU A 222 5.92 -9.63 -3.52
N LEU A 223 6.29 -8.38 -3.79
CA LEU A 223 5.42 -7.39 -4.42
C LEU A 223 5.36 -7.52 -5.94
N ALA A 224 6.34 -8.17 -6.58
CA ALA A 224 6.37 -8.35 -8.02
C ALA A 224 5.09 -9.04 -8.53
N ARG A 225 4.55 -8.54 -9.65
CA ARG A 225 3.42 -9.16 -10.35
C ARG A 225 3.80 -9.48 -11.79
N SER A 226 3.30 -10.59 -12.28
CA SER A 226 3.42 -10.97 -13.68
C SER A 226 2.36 -10.26 -14.51
N LEU A 227 2.74 -9.82 -15.70
CA LEU A 227 1.82 -9.34 -16.73
C LEU A 227 1.67 -10.35 -17.88
N ASP A 228 2.20 -11.58 -17.76
CA ASP A 228 1.99 -12.62 -18.78
C ASP A 228 0.49 -12.99 -18.82
N PRO A 229 -0.19 -12.82 -19.97
CA PRO A 229 -1.61 -13.14 -20.09
C PRO A 229 -1.98 -14.57 -19.69
N ARG A 230 -1.06 -15.54 -19.84
CA ARG A 230 -1.29 -16.94 -19.44
C ARG A 230 -1.30 -17.11 -17.93
N GLU A 231 -0.43 -16.41 -17.20
CA GLU A 231 -0.41 -16.43 -15.74
C GLU A 231 -1.65 -15.72 -15.19
N LEU A 232 -2.01 -14.57 -15.76
CA LEU A 232 -3.22 -13.83 -15.38
C LEU A 232 -4.50 -14.63 -15.62
N ALA A 233 -4.59 -15.37 -16.73
CA ALA A 233 -5.74 -16.22 -17.02
C ALA A 233 -5.82 -17.46 -16.10
N ALA A 234 -4.69 -17.91 -15.55
CA ALA A 234 -4.63 -19.06 -14.65
C ALA A 234 -5.00 -18.72 -13.19
N ASP A 235 -4.91 -17.44 -12.81
CA ASP A 235 -5.23 -16.95 -11.47
C ASP A 235 -6.27 -15.82 -11.55
N PRO A 236 -7.58 -16.10 -11.43
CA PRO A 236 -8.62 -15.07 -11.47
C PRO A 236 -8.54 -14.03 -10.34
N GLU A 237 -7.91 -14.37 -9.22
CA GLU A 237 -7.74 -13.48 -8.06
C GLU A 237 -6.42 -12.69 -8.15
N ASN A 238 -5.76 -12.71 -9.33
CA ASN A 238 -4.55 -11.96 -9.56
C ASN A 238 -4.76 -10.47 -9.23
N GLN A 239 -3.76 -9.87 -8.58
CA GLN A 239 -3.82 -8.47 -8.16
C GLN A 239 -3.43 -7.49 -9.29
N VAL A 240 -3.77 -7.83 -10.55
CA VAL A 240 -3.41 -7.09 -11.77
C VAL A 240 -4.65 -6.70 -12.55
N VAL A 241 -5.47 -7.68 -12.93
CA VAL A 241 -6.72 -7.47 -13.65
C VAL A 241 -7.68 -6.66 -12.79
N GLY A 242 -8.14 -5.54 -13.34
CA GLY A 242 -9.01 -4.61 -12.62
C GLY A 242 -8.31 -3.71 -11.60
N PHE A 243 -6.98 -3.68 -11.56
CA PHE A 243 -6.15 -2.82 -10.70
C PHE A 243 -5.15 -2.00 -11.54
N ILE A 244 -4.09 -1.44 -10.94
CA ILE A 244 -3.12 -0.60 -11.69
C ILE A 244 -2.49 -1.41 -12.83
N GLY A 245 -2.12 -2.67 -12.58
CA GLY A 245 -1.48 -3.52 -13.58
C GLY A 245 -2.30 -3.72 -14.87
N GLY A 246 -3.63 -3.72 -14.80
CA GLY A 246 -4.50 -3.83 -15.97
C GLY A 246 -4.46 -2.64 -16.93
N GLY A 247 -3.91 -1.50 -16.50
CA GLY A 247 -3.71 -0.32 -17.34
C GLY A 247 -2.31 -0.21 -17.96
N LEU A 248 -1.43 -1.19 -17.72
CA LEU A 248 -0.03 -1.14 -18.16
C LEU A 248 0.21 -1.86 -19.50
N PRO A 249 1.22 -1.43 -20.27
CA PRO A 249 1.67 -2.20 -21.43
C PRO A 249 2.35 -3.52 -21.00
N PRO A 250 2.34 -4.57 -21.83
CA PRO A 250 2.87 -5.90 -21.46
C PRO A 250 4.35 -5.94 -21.08
N MET A 251 5.14 -4.95 -21.53
CA MET A 251 6.58 -4.84 -21.24
C MET A 251 6.89 -4.12 -19.92
N ALA A 252 5.88 -3.64 -19.21
CA ALA A 252 6.06 -3.01 -17.91
C ALA A 252 6.47 -4.04 -16.85
N GLN A 253 7.24 -3.59 -15.87
CA GLN A 253 7.45 -4.30 -14.62
C GLN A 253 6.67 -3.59 -13.53
N ILE A 254 6.02 -4.35 -12.65
CA ILE A 254 5.17 -3.83 -11.58
C ILE A 254 5.42 -4.55 -10.26
N TRP A 255 5.48 -3.77 -9.19
CA TRP A 255 5.52 -4.21 -7.81
C TRP A 255 4.34 -3.57 -7.06
N SER A 256 3.33 -4.36 -6.69
CA SER A 256 2.07 -3.81 -6.19
C SER A 256 1.43 -4.58 -5.05
N LYS A 257 0.49 -3.93 -4.36
CA LYS A 257 -0.46 -4.57 -3.45
C LYS A 257 -1.85 -3.99 -3.63
N ALA A 258 -2.75 -4.82 -4.12
CA ALA A 258 -4.16 -4.50 -4.23
C ALA A 258 -4.87 -4.58 -2.86
N GLY A 259 -5.91 -3.77 -2.70
CA GLY A 259 -6.85 -3.83 -1.60
C GLY A 259 -8.27 -3.87 -2.12
N TRP A 260 -8.98 -4.98 -1.89
CA TRP A 260 -10.37 -5.12 -2.33
C TRP A 260 -11.26 -5.59 -1.19
N MET A 261 -12.42 -4.94 -1.08
CA MET A 261 -13.57 -5.38 -0.27
C MET A 261 -14.85 -4.79 -0.88
N SER A 262 -16.02 -5.15 -0.33
CA SER A 262 -17.35 -4.70 -0.79
C SER A 262 -17.64 -3.19 -0.78
N GLN A 263 -16.71 -2.35 -0.30
CA GLN A 263 -16.81 -0.89 -0.23
C GLN A 263 -15.54 -0.17 -0.70
N ALA A 264 -14.52 -0.90 -1.13
CA ALA A 264 -13.24 -0.31 -1.51
C ALA A 264 -12.53 -1.18 -2.56
N ARG A 265 -12.02 -0.53 -3.61
CA ARG A 265 -11.05 -1.10 -4.54
C ARG A 265 -9.87 -0.15 -4.62
N HIS A 266 -8.70 -0.63 -4.24
CA HIS A 266 -7.49 0.15 -4.05
C HIS A 266 -6.32 -0.56 -4.69
N ASP A 267 -5.29 0.20 -5.03
CA ASP A 267 -4.00 -0.37 -5.37
C ASP A 267 -2.88 0.62 -5.08
N ALA A 268 -1.69 0.08 -4.82
CA ALA A 268 -0.46 0.81 -4.60
C ALA A 268 0.65 0.08 -5.35
N ALA A 269 1.27 0.74 -6.31
CA ALA A 269 2.22 0.13 -7.22
C ALA A 269 3.42 1.03 -7.50
N TYR A 270 4.59 0.41 -7.63
CA TYR A 270 5.75 0.96 -8.33
C TYR A 270 5.87 0.29 -9.70
N VAL A 271 6.16 1.09 -10.73
CA VAL A 271 6.12 0.66 -12.13
C VAL A 271 7.34 1.18 -12.88
N GLU A 272 7.92 0.30 -13.69
CA GLU A 272 8.97 0.61 -14.66
C GLU A 272 8.51 0.21 -16.06
N ILE A 273 8.60 1.14 -17.01
CA ILE A 273 8.29 0.88 -18.42
C ILE A 273 9.54 1.24 -19.24
N PRO A 274 10.03 0.36 -20.14
CA PRO A 274 11.19 0.66 -20.98
C PRO A 274 11.02 1.98 -21.74
N GLY A 275 12.00 2.88 -21.62
CA GLY A 275 11.99 4.19 -22.28
C GLY A 275 11.08 5.25 -21.63
N GLN A 276 10.50 4.98 -20.47
CA GLN A 276 9.70 5.94 -19.70
C GLN A 276 10.30 6.21 -18.32
N LEU A 277 9.87 7.29 -17.69
CA LEU A 277 10.18 7.55 -16.28
C LEU A 277 9.51 6.48 -15.41
N PRO A 278 10.23 5.85 -14.48
CA PRO A 278 9.59 5.04 -13.45
C PRO A 278 8.65 5.90 -12.61
N PHE A 279 7.59 5.29 -12.10
CA PHE A 279 6.62 6.00 -11.27
C PHE A 279 6.07 5.12 -10.16
N LEU A 280 5.54 5.76 -9.13
CA LEU A 280 4.78 5.12 -8.06
C LEU A 280 3.37 5.71 -8.06
N LEU A 281 2.35 4.87 -8.05
CA LEU A 281 0.95 5.27 -8.08
C LEU A 281 0.17 4.58 -6.95
N VAL A 282 -0.53 5.36 -6.15
CA VAL A 282 -1.47 4.87 -5.14
C VAL A 282 -2.84 5.45 -5.42
N ILE A 283 -3.85 4.59 -5.55
CA ILE A 283 -5.24 4.98 -5.81
C ILE A 283 -6.12 4.31 -4.77
N PHE A 284 -6.81 5.13 -3.96
CA PHE A 284 -7.86 4.68 -3.07
C PHE A 284 -9.22 5.12 -3.61
N THR A 285 -10.20 4.22 -3.57
CA THR A 285 -11.59 4.47 -3.98
C THR A 285 -12.58 3.98 -2.93
N GLU A 286 -13.65 4.74 -2.71
CA GLU A 286 -14.67 4.41 -1.71
C GLU A 286 -16.04 4.19 -2.35
N GLY A 287 -16.84 3.30 -1.76
CA GLY A 287 -18.22 3.06 -2.15
C GLY A 287 -18.39 1.75 -2.91
N ARG A 288 -19.57 1.12 -2.73
CA ARG A 288 -19.90 -0.18 -3.30
C ARG A 288 -19.77 -0.23 -4.82
N GLU A 289 -20.28 0.78 -5.52
CA GLU A 289 -20.22 0.85 -6.98
C GLU A 289 -18.77 0.88 -7.49
N ASN A 290 -17.95 1.75 -6.90
CA ASN A 290 -16.53 1.85 -7.23
C ASN A 290 -15.76 0.57 -6.89
N SER A 291 -16.12 -0.13 -5.82
CA SER A 291 -15.48 -1.39 -5.44
C SER A 291 -15.72 -2.53 -6.45
N ALA A 292 -16.84 -2.49 -7.16
CA ALA A 292 -17.22 -3.45 -8.20
C ALA A 292 -16.74 -3.01 -9.60
N ASN A 293 -16.25 -1.78 -9.74
CA ASN A 293 -15.77 -1.24 -11.01
C ASN A 293 -14.32 -1.66 -11.26
N GLU A 294 -14.13 -2.65 -12.12
CA GLU A 294 -12.81 -3.14 -12.50
C GLU A 294 -12.11 -2.25 -13.53
N GLU A 295 -12.82 -1.32 -14.17
CA GLU A 295 -12.25 -0.48 -15.23
C GLU A 295 -11.60 0.81 -14.69
N LEU A 296 -12.01 1.25 -13.49
CA LEU A 296 -11.61 2.56 -12.94
C LEU A 296 -10.10 2.70 -12.73
N LEU A 297 -9.47 1.78 -11.99
CA LEU A 297 -8.03 1.83 -11.70
C LEU A 297 -7.17 1.61 -12.96
N PRO A 298 -7.49 0.64 -13.84
CA PRO A 298 -6.83 0.52 -15.14
C PRO A 298 -6.92 1.80 -15.98
N PHE A 299 -8.09 2.43 -16.03
CA PHE A 299 -8.28 3.67 -16.79
C PHE A 299 -7.38 4.79 -16.27
N ILE A 300 -7.37 5.06 -14.96
CA ILE A 300 -6.49 6.07 -14.37
C ILE A 300 -5.02 5.76 -14.71
N THR A 301 -4.63 4.49 -14.65
CA THR A 301 -3.27 4.07 -14.97
C THR A 301 -2.92 4.31 -16.44
N GLN A 302 -3.81 3.99 -17.38
CA GLN A 302 -3.62 4.30 -18.80
C GLN A 302 -3.41 5.80 -19.02
N GLN A 303 -4.19 6.63 -18.33
CA GLN A 303 -4.04 8.09 -18.39
C GLN A 303 -2.71 8.58 -17.82
N VAL A 304 -2.20 7.96 -16.75
CA VAL A 304 -0.85 8.22 -16.24
C VAL A 304 0.20 7.86 -17.30
N VAL A 305 0.13 6.66 -17.88
CA VAL A 305 1.10 6.17 -18.87
C VAL A 305 1.12 7.03 -20.12
N GLU A 306 -0.04 7.45 -20.64
CA GLU A 306 -0.17 8.35 -21.80
C GLU A 306 0.55 9.69 -21.60
N GLN A 307 0.64 10.17 -20.36
CA GLN A 307 1.20 11.48 -20.04
C GLN A 307 2.69 11.44 -19.68
N LEU A 308 3.25 10.28 -19.32
CA LEU A 308 4.67 10.15 -18.93
C LEU A 308 5.65 10.79 -19.93
N PRO A 309 5.50 10.64 -21.27
CA PRO A 309 6.43 11.27 -22.21
C PRO A 309 6.50 12.79 -22.08
N SER A 310 5.38 13.45 -21.73
CA SER A 310 5.32 14.91 -21.56
C SER A 310 6.08 15.41 -20.32
N LEU A 311 6.39 14.51 -19.38
CA LEU A 311 7.02 14.82 -18.09
C LEU A 311 8.54 14.57 -18.10
N GLN A 312 9.10 14.12 -19.22
CA GLN A 312 10.53 13.83 -19.39
C GLN A 312 11.41 15.08 -19.58
N SER A 313 10.82 16.28 -19.50
CA SER A 313 11.47 17.58 -19.75
C SER A 313 12.54 17.95 -18.73
#